data_AF-X1BUU0-F1
#
_entry.id   AF-X1BUU0-F1
#
_cell.length_a   1.000
_cell.length_b   1.000
_cell.length_c   1.000
_cell.angle_alpha   90.00
_cell.angle_beta   90.00
_cell.angle_gamma   90.00
#
_symmetry.space_group_name_H-M   'P 1'
#
loop_
_entity.id
_entity.type
_entity.pdbx_description
1 polymer ?
#
loop_
_entity_poly.entity_id
_entity_poly.type
_entity_poly.pdbx_seq_one_letter_code
_entity_poly.pdbx_strand_id
1 'polypeptide(L)'
;YVGSKKFFEDLKFNFPEETLNEVESSGTIPILLGQNSTVLGAVTIRDVLRVSAPLLVDGLKKRGFKSAMISGDNQQVCNTIGACLDIDSSYGELLPDQKLEFD
;
A
#
# COMPACT_ATOMS: atom_id res chain seq x y z
N TYR A 1 21.32 -12.60 1.37
CA TYR A 1 20.13 -12.45 2.21
C TYR A 1 19.02 -11.84 1.38
N VAL A 2 17.79 -12.35 1.55
CA VAL A 2 16.57 -11.82 0.92
C VAL A 2 15.47 -11.79 1.98
N GLY A 3 14.76 -10.67 2.13
CA GLY A 3 13.75 -10.54 3.20
C GLY A 3 13.24 -9.11 3.41
N SER A 4 12.43 -8.92 4.46
CA SER A 4 11.86 -7.61 4.82
C SER A 4 12.90 -6.66 5.41
N LYS A 5 12.55 -5.37 5.49
CA LYS A 5 13.34 -4.33 6.20
C LYS A 5 13.70 -4.78 7.62
N LYS A 6 12.70 -5.20 8.40
CA LYS A 6 12.89 -5.69 9.78
C LYS A 6 13.89 -6.84 9.89
N PHE A 7 13.84 -7.81 8.96
CA PHE A 7 14.78 -8.92 8.95
C PHE A 7 16.23 -8.46 8.75
N PHE A 8 16.45 -7.45 7.90
CA PHE A 8 17.77 -6.89 7.70
C PHE A 8 18.22 -6.00 8.87
N GLU A 9 17.29 -5.28 9.52
CA GLU A 9 17.57 -4.48 10.72
C GLU A 9 18.08 -5.38 11.86
N ASP A 10 17.43 -6.53 12.06
CA ASP A 10 17.85 -7.55 13.02
C ASP A 10 19.26 -8.09 12.72
N LEU A 11 19.62 -8.18 11.43
CA LEU A 11 20.96 -8.57 10.95
C LEU A 11 21.97 -7.40 10.92
N LYS A 12 21.56 -6.18 11.30
CA LYS A 12 22.39 -4.97 11.35
C LYS A 12 23.04 -4.61 10.01
N PHE A 13 22.29 -4.70 8.93
CA PHE A 13 22.71 -4.17 7.62
C PHE A 13 22.70 -2.64 7.62
N ASN A 14 23.48 -2.02 6.72
CA ASN A 14 23.40 -0.59 6.47
C ASN A 14 22.32 -0.28 5.42
N PHE A 15 21.52 0.77 5.64
CA PHE A 15 20.39 1.15 4.78
C PHE A 15 20.48 2.60 4.31
N PRO A 16 20.09 2.88 3.05
CA PRO A 16 19.70 4.22 2.63
C PRO A 16 18.25 4.48 3.07
N GLU A 17 18.04 4.99 4.29
CA GLU A 17 16.70 5.18 4.86
C GLU A 17 15.78 6.03 3.97
N GLU A 18 16.30 7.07 3.34
CA GLU A 18 15.54 7.99 2.49
C GLU A 18 14.89 7.25 1.30
N THR A 19 15.68 6.46 0.56
CA THR A 19 15.19 5.67 -0.58
C THR A 19 14.17 4.61 -0.16
N LEU A 20 14.37 4.00 1.02
CA LEU A 20 13.43 3.01 1.57
C LEU A 20 12.09 3.65 1.93
N ASN A 21 12.12 4.84 2.56
CA ASN A 21 10.92 5.58 2.91
C ASN A 21 10.15 6.03 1.67
N GLU A 22 10.84 6.44 0.59
CA GLU A 22 10.20 6.75 -0.69
C GLU A 22 9.45 5.53 -1.26
N VAL A 23 10.10 4.37 -1.26
CA VAL A 23 9.51 3.11 -1.74
C VAL A 23 8.29 2.71 -0.91
N GLU A 24 8.36 2.79 0.41
CA GLU A 24 7.22 2.50 1.30
C GLU A 24 6.08 3.51 1.09
N SER A 25 6.38 4.80 0.94
CA SER A 25 5.39 5.86 0.71
C SER A 25 4.64 5.71 -0.62
N SER A 26 5.22 5.02 -1.60
CA SER A 26 4.59 4.72 -2.89
C SER A 26 3.53 3.60 -2.81
N GLY A 27 3.32 3.02 -1.62
CA GLY A 27 2.38 1.93 -1.40
C GLY A 27 2.87 0.61 -1.95
N THR A 28 4.18 0.41 -1.96
CA THR A 28 4.81 -0.85 -2.35
C THR A 28 5.56 -1.45 -1.17
N ILE A 29 5.64 -2.78 -1.14
CA ILE A 29 6.31 -3.54 -0.09
C ILE A 29 7.72 -3.87 -0.58
N PRO A 30 8.80 -3.35 0.04
CA PRO A 30 10.16 -3.67 -0.35
C PRO A 30 10.60 -5.05 0.16
N ILE A 31 11.14 -5.86 -0.74
CA ILE A 31 11.92 -7.07 -0.44
C ILE A 31 13.38 -6.74 -0.72
N LEU A 32 14.19 -6.68 0.33
CA LEU A 32 15.60 -6.32 0.25
C LEU A 32 16.46 -7.50 -0.18
N LEU A 33 17.50 -7.21 -0.96
CA LEU A 33 18.58 -8.12 -1.30
C LEU A 33 19.88 -7.56 -0.72
N GLY A 34 20.67 -8.40 -0.06
CA GLY A 34 21.96 -7.97 0.49
C GLY A 34 22.96 -9.09 0.72
N GLN A 35 24.23 -8.70 0.79
CA GLN A 35 25.37 -9.57 1.02
C GLN A 35 26.44 -8.80 1.82
N ASN A 36 27.19 -9.49 2.68
CA ASN A 36 28.29 -8.91 3.47
C ASN A 36 27.91 -7.59 4.19
N SER A 37 26.78 -7.59 4.90
CA SER A 37 26.23 -6.41 5.63
C SER A 37 25.90 -5.19 4.76
N THR A 38 25.83 -5.36 3.44
CA THR A 38 25.47 -4.31 2.48
C THR A 38 24.18 -4.67 1.75
N VAL A 39 23.24 -3.71 1.69
CA VAL A 39 22.06 -3.84 0.82
C VAL A 39 22.49 -3.60 -0.63
N LEU A 40 22.19 -4.57 -1.50
CA LEU A 40 22.51 -4.52 -2.93
C LEU A 40 21.36 -3.90 -3.74
N GLY A 41 20.13 -3.97 -3.22
CA GLY A 41 18.95 -3.42 -3.87
C GLY A 41 17.65 -3.92 -3.23
N ALA A 42 16.53 -3.59 -3.87
CA ALA A 42 15.20 -4.00 -3.46
C ALA A 42 14.35 -4.44 -4.66
N VAL A 43 13.51 -5.43 -4.46
CA VAL A 43 12.39 -5.77 -5.34
C VAL A 43 11.12 -5.33 -4.64
N THR A 44 10.29 -4.51 -5.29
CA THR A 44 9.06 -4.00 -4.71
C THR A 44 7.86 -4.76 -5.24
N ILE A 45 6.90 -5.04 -4.37
CA ILE A 45 5.64 -5.71 -4.74
C ILE A 45 4.49 -4.78 -4.36
N ARG A 46 3.47 -4.71 -5.22
CA ARG A 46 2.21 -4.05 -4.89
C ARG A 46 1.05 -4.89 -5.39
N ASP A 47 -0.06 -4.80 -4.68
CA ASP A 47 -1.31 -5.31 -5.20
C ASP A 47 -1.77 -4.43 -6.36
N VAL A 48 -2.07 -5.08 -7.49
CA VAL A 48 -2.58 -4.41 -8.67
C VAL A 48 -4.10 -4.34 -8.56
N LEU A 49 -4.66 -3.15 -8.84
CA LEU A 49 -6.10 -2.99 -8.91
C LEU A 49 -6.69 -3.94 -9.94
N ARG A 50 -7.77 -4.63 -9.56
CA ARG A 50 -8.50 -5.48 -10.50
C ARG A 50 -8.95 -4.62 -11.68
N VAL A 51 -8.75 -5.11 -12.90
CA VAL A 51 -9.13 -4.41 -14.14
C VAL A 51 -10.62 -4.06 -14.16
N SER A 52 -11.45 -4.82 -13.44
CA SER A 52 -12.89 -4.57 -13.31
C SER A 52 -13.27 -3.48 -12.30
N ALA A 53 -12.36 -3.01 -11.44
CA ALA A 53 -12.68 -2.05 -10.38
C ALA A 53 -13.22 -0.71 -10.91
N PRO A 54 -12.62 -0.08 -11.95
CA PRO A 54 -13.17 1.16 -12.50
C PRO A 54 -14.60 0.99 -13.04
N LEU A 55 -14.87 -0.13 -13.73
CA LEU A 55 -16.21 -0.43 -14.27
C LEU A 55 -17.26 -0.61 -13.17
N LEU A 56 -16.86 -1.20 -12.05
CA LEU A 56 -17.74 -1.37 -10.89
C LEU A 56 -18.10 -0.02 -10.26
N VAL A 57 -17.11 0.83 -9.98
CA VAL A 57 -17.31 2.13 -9.34
C VAL A 57 -18.16 3.05 -10.22
N ASP A 58 -17.86 3.12 -11.52
CA ASP A 58 -18.68 3.85 -12.50
C ASP A 58 -20.13 3.33 -12.55
N GLY A 59 -20.31 2.01 -12.51
CA GLY A 59 -21.62 1.37 -12.46
C GLY A 59 -22.43 1.72 -11.23
N LEU A 60 -21.79 1.85 -10.06
CA LEU A 60 -22.42 2.30 -8.81
C LEU A 60 -22.79 3.78 -8.88
N LYS A 61 -21.87 4.62 -9.35
CA LYS A 61 -22.06 6.06 -9.50
C LYS A 61 -23.22 6.41 -10.43
N LYS A 62 -23.32 5.73 -11.59
CA LYS A 62 -24.44 5.86 -12.54
C LYS A 62 -25.80 5.49 -11.95
N ARG A 63 -25.83 4.69 -10.88
CA ARG A 63 -27.04 4.31 -10.15
C ARG A 63 -27.34 5.24 -8.96
N GLY A 64 -26.51 6.26 -8.74
CA GLY A 64 -26.67 7.21 -7.65
C GLY A 64 -26.13 6.72 -6.30
N PHE A 65 -25.37 5.63 -6.27
CA PHE A 65 -24.71 5.17 -5.04
C PHE A 65 -23.41 5.93 -4.81
N LYS A 66 -23.10 6.17 -3.54
CA LYS A 66 -21.78 6.60 -3.09
C LYS A 66 -20.91 5.39 -2.80
N SER A 67 -19.62 5.54 -3.03
CA SER A 67 -18.60 4.51 -2.84
C SER A 67 -17.62 4.92 -1.75
N ALA A 68 -17.21 3.97 -0.91
CA ALA A 68 -16.18 4.16 0.09
C ALA A 68 -15.14 3.04 -0.01
N MET A 69 -13.86 3.41 0.12
CA MET A 69 -12.76 2.47 0.28
C MET A 69 -12.34 2.40 1.76
N ILE A 70 -12.22 1.19 2.29
CA ILE A 70 -11.84 0.93 3.68
C ILE A 70 -10.65 -0.04 3.66
N SER A 71 -9.48 0.39 4.11
CA SER A 71 -8.27 -0.45 4.14
C SER A 71 -7.48 -0.29 5.44
N GLY A 72 -6.64 -1.29 5.73
CA GLY A 72 -5.60 -1.19 6.76
C GLY A 72 -4.29 -0.60 6.25
N ASP A 73 -4.18 -0.36 4.94
CA ASP A 73 -3.01 0.27 4.32
C ASP A 73 -2.89 1.73 4.73
N ASN A 74 -1.71 2.31 4.52
CA ASN A 74 -1.47 3.73 4.79
C ASN A 74 -2.48 4.64 4.05
N GLN A 75 -2.90 5.72 4.72
CA GLN A 75 -3.92 6.64 4.21
C GLN A 75 -3.53 7.28 2.87
N GLN A 76 -2.25 7.54 2.62
CA GLN A 76 -1.76 8.10 1.34
C GLN A 76 -1.97 7.12 0.18
N VAL A 77 -1.79 5.82 0.42
CA VAL A 77 -2.05 4.77 -0.57
C VAL A 77 -3.53 4.70 -0.90
N CYS A 78 -4.38 4.70 0.14
CA CYS A 78 -5.84 4.72 -0.02
C CYS A 78 -6.31 5.93 -0.82
N ASN A 79 -5.79 7.12 -0.52
CA ASN A 79 -6.11 8.35 -1.25
C ASN A 79 -5.71 8.27 -2.73
N THR A 80 -4.51 7.74 -3.00
CA THR A 80 -4.02 7.58 -4.38
C THR A 80 -4.92 6.64 -5.17
N ILE A 81 -5.27 5.49 -4.59
CA ILE A 81 -6.14 4.50 -5.25
C ILE A 81 -7.57 5.03 -5.40
N GLY A 82 -8.12 5.66 -4.36
CA GLY A 82 -9.45 6.25 -4.38
C GLY A 82 -9.60 7.30 -5.47
N ALA A 83 -8.60 8.17 -5.64
CA ALA A 83 -8.56 9.13 -6.73
C ALA A 83 -8.48 8.48 -8.12
N CYS A 84 -7.68 7.40 -8.27
CA CYS A 84 -7.60 6.67 -9.54
C CYS A 84 -8.93 5.99 -9.94
N LEU A 85 -9.75 5.59 -8.96
CA LEU A 85 -11.01 4.89 -9.17
C LEU A 85 -12.25 5.79 -9.10
N ASP A 86 -12.09 7.09 -8.81
CA ASP A 86 -13.18 8.04 -8.62
C ASP A 86 -14.14 7.62 -7.49
N ILE A 87 -13.57 7.18 -6.36
CA ILE A 87 -14.28 6.79 -5.14
C ILE A 87 -14.57 8.03 -4.28
N ASP A 88 -15.78 8.13 -3.70
CA ASP A 88 -16.21 9.33 -2.97
C ASP A 88 -15.46 9.54 -1.64
N SER A 89 -15.16 8.45 -0.92
CA SER A 89 -14.44 8.50 0.37
C SER A 89 -13.41 7.37 0.48
N SER A 90 -12.24 7.66 1.06
CA SER A 90 -11.19 6.65 1.28
C SER A 90 -10.64 6.74 2.70
N TYR A 91 -10.61 5.61 3.40
CA TYR A 91 -10.18 5.48 4.78
C TYR A 91 -9.08 4.41 4.87
N GLY A 92 -7.89 4.83 5.30
CA GLY A 92 -6.73 3.98 5.54
C GLY A 92 -6.38 3.91 7.02
N GLU A 93 -5.35 3.12 7.32
CA GLU A 93 -4.80 2.90 8.67
C GLU A 93 -5.81 2.33 9.67
N LEU A 94 -6.85 1.65 9.17
CA LEU A 94 -7.90 1.07 10.00
C LEU A 94 -7.53 -0.32 10.50
N LEU A 95 -7.61 -0.50 11.82
CA LEU A 95 -7.60 -1.81 12.48
C LEU A 95 -8.90 -2.58 12.19
N PRO A 96 -8.90 -3.92 12.31
CA PRO A 96 -10.10 -4.74 12.05
C PRO A 96 -11.36 -4.24 12.75
N ASP A 97 -11.27 -3.88 14.03
CA ASP A 97 -12.42 -3.40 14.81
C ASP A 97 -12.94 -2.04 14.33
N GLN A 98 -12.05 -1.17 13.85
CA GLN A 98 -12.43 0.16 13.34
C GLN A 98 -13.13 0.08 11.98
N LYS A 99 -12.90 -0.98 11.20
CA LYS A 99 -13.59 -1.17 9.91
C LYS A 99 -15.09 -1.41 10.10
N LEU A 100 -15.50 -1.96 11.24
CA LEU A 100 -16.91 -2.23 11.58
C LEU A 100 -17.71 -0.95 11.84
N GLU A 101 -17.05 0.18 12.09
CA GLU A 101 -17.73 1.48 12.29
C GLU A 101 -18.26 2.07 10.97
N PHE A 102 -17.88 1.49 9.82
CA PHE A 102 -18.26 1.93 8.47
C PHE A 102 -19.23 0.97 7.76
N ASP A 103 -19.67 -0.10 8.43
CA ASP A 103 -20.68 -1.08 7.95
C ASP A 103 -22.13 -0.57 8.08
#